data_AF-A0A835UMK0-F1
#
_entry.id   AF-A0A835UMK0-F1
#
_cell.length_a   1.000
_cell.length_b   1.000
_cell.length_c   1.000
_cell.angle_alpha   90.00
_cell.angle_beta   90.00
_cell.angle_gamma   90.00
#
_symmetry.space_group_name_H-M   'P 1'
#
loop_
_entity.id
_entity.type
_entity.pdbx_description
1 polymer ?
#
loop_
_entity_poly.entity_id
_entity_poly.type
_entity_poly.pdbx_seq_one_letter_code
_entity_poly.pdbx_strand_id
1 'polypeptide(L)'
;MLPRVLSDCLRSFFGLVTGTDGSLPEFEQLQVPRLRSDACRRLARALAEAYEVIYAAVMDPENCYSDPKSLVRHSPDQIRTILEI
;
A
#
# COMPACT_ATOMS: atom_id res chain seq x y z
N MET A 1 15.10 -3.35 -18.29
CA MET A 1 14.29 -2.12 -18.48
C MET A 1 13.05 -2.28 -17.65
N LEU A 2 12.82 -1.38 -16.70
CA LEU A 2 11.65 -1.45 -15.83
C LEU A 2 10.40 -1.01 -16.58
N PRO A 3 9.27 -1.74 -16.48
CA PRO A 3 8.02 -1.26 -17.03
C PRO A 3 7.64 0.05 -16.31
N ARG A 4 7.63 1.18 -17.02
CA ARG A 4 7.27 2.50 -16.44
C ARG A 4 5.94 2.44 -15.69
N VAL A 5 5.00 1.67 -16.23
CA VAL A 5 3.69 1.38 -15.65
C VAL A 5 3.78 0.88 -14.21
N LEU A 6 4.69 -0.05 -13.89
CA LEU A 6 4.82 -0.58 -12.53
C LEU A 6 5.29 0.51 -11.55
N SER A 7 6.28 1.31 -11.97
CA SER A 7 6.80 2.39 -11.12
C SER A 7 5.75 3.48 -10.87
N ASP A 8 4.94 3.80 -11.88
CA ASP A 8 3.85 4.76 -11.75
C ASP A 8 2.73 4.21 -10.84
N CYS A 9 2.34 2.95 -11.01
CA CYS A 9 1.36 2.29 -10.13
C CYS A 9 1.81 2.25 -8.67
N LEU A 10 3.07 1.87 -8.41
CA LEU A 10 3.63 1.85 -7.06
C LEU A 10 3.67 3.24 -6.44
N ARG A 11 4.04 4.26 -7.22
CA ARG A 11 4.02 5.66 -6.76
C ARG A 11 2.62 6.07 -6.35
N SER A 12 1.61 5.81 -7.18
CA SER A 12 0.22 6.12 -6.85
C SER A 12 -0.26 5.34 -5.62
N PHE A 13 0.09 4.07 -5.47
CA PHE A 13 -0.23 3.28 -4.28
C PHE A 13 0.35 3.91 -3.02
N PHE A 14 1.65 4.22 -3.02
CA PHE A 14 2.29 4.86 -1.88
C PHE A 14 1.68 6.23 -1.60
N GLY A 15 1.38 7.01 -2.65
CA GLY A 15 0.73 8.30 -2.50
C GLY A 15 -0.64 8.23 -1.83
N LEU A 16 -1.41 7.16 -2.06
CA LEU A 16 -2.67 6.89 -1.37
C LEU A 16 -2.46 6.44 0.09
N VAL A 17 -1.47 5.57 0.34
CA VAL A 17 -1.16 5.06 1.69
C VAL A 17 -0.62 6.18 2.60
N THR A 18 0.21 7.07 2.07
CA THR A 18 0.79 8.20 2.83
C THR A 18 -0.10 9.45 2.83
N GLY A 19 -1.24 9.41 2.12
CA GLY A 19 -2.17 10.54 2.01
C GLY A 19 -1.65 11.72 1.19
N THR A 20 -0.60 11.54 0.37
CA THR A 20 0.01 12.61 -0.42
C THR A 20 -0.66 12.84 -1.79
N ASP A 21 -1.28 11.82 -2.39
CA ASP A 21 -1.93 11.89 -3.72
C ASP A 21 -3.47 11.77 -3.66
N GLY A 22 -4.05 11.81 -2.45
CA GLY A 22 -5.48 11.72 -2.22
C GLY A 22 -5.78 11.05 -0.88
N SER A 23 -6.90 11.42 -0.24
CA SER A 23 -7.37 10.73 0.96
C SER A 23 -7.92 9.36 0.56
N LEU A 24 -7.51 8.33 1.31
CA LEU A 24 -8.30 7.10 1.41
C LEU A 24 -9.76 7.48 1.75
N PRO A 25 -10.76 6.66 1.37
CA PRO A 25 -12.17 6.96 1.58
C PRO A 25 -12.40 7.65 2.93
N GLU A 26 -12.90 8.88 2.90
CA GLU A 26 -13.12 9.68 4.09
C GLU A 26 -14.31 9.11 4.86
N PHE A 27 -14.02 8.14 5.70
CA PHE A 27 -14.99 7.56 6.63
C PHE A 27 -15.42 8.55 7.71
N GLU A 28 -14.89 9.78 7.74
CA GLU A 28 -15.30 10.86 8.65
C GLU A 28 -16.79 11.18 8.54
N GLN A 29 -17.38 11.02 7.35
CA GLN A 29 -18.82 11.23 7.13
C GLN A 29 -19.68 10.16 7.82
N LEU A 30 -19.11 9.02 8.21
CA LEU A 30 -19.81 8.00 8.98
C LEU A 30 -20.04 8.48 10.42
N GLN A 31 -21.31 8.77 10.72
CA GLN A 31 -21.74 9.25 12.04
C GLN A 31 -21.55 8.23 13.16
N VAL A 32 -21.54 6.92 12.84
CA VAL A 32 -21.40 5.84 13.81
C VAL A 32 -19.90 5.57 14.06
N PRO A 33 -19.35 5.93 15.25
CA PRO A 33 -17.89 5.88 15.47
C PRO A 33 -17.30 4.47 15.35
N ARG A 34 -18.04 3.45 15.81
CA ARG A 34 -17.61 2.04 15.71
C ARG A 34 -17.51 1.57 14.26
N LEU A 35 -18.51 1.92 13.44
CA LEU A 35 -18.54 1.56 12.03
C LEU A 35 -17.41 2.24 11.26
N ARG A 36 -17.13 3.51 11.58
CA ARG A 36 -16.00 4.26 11.05
C ARG A 36 -14.66 3.59 11.38
N SER A 37 -14.39 3.30 12.65
CA SER A 37 -13.15 2.64 13.08
C SER A 37 -12.99 1.26 12.43
N ASP A 38 -14.05 0.46 12.36
CA ASP A 38 -14.02 -0.85 11.71
C ASP A 38 -13.75 -0.73 10.20
N ALA A 39 -14.35 0.25 9.52
CA ALA A 39 -14.13 0.49 8.10
C ALA A 39 -12.68 0.92 7.81
N CYS A 40 -12.15 1.87 8.58
CA CYS A 40 -10.75 2.30 8.48
C CYS A 40 -9.80 1.11 8.68
N ARG A 41 -10.01 0.30 9.72
CA ARG A 41 -9.16 -0.86 10.02
C ARG A 41 -9.23 -1.93 8.95
N ARG A 42 -10.41 -2.19 8.38
CA ARG A 42 -10.57 -3.15 7.27
C ARG A 42 -9.88 -2.66 6.01
N LEU A 43 -9.97 -1.37 5.70
CA LEU A 43 -9.28 -0.79 4.56
C LEU A 43 -7.76 -0.87 4.73
N ALA A 44 -7.24 -0.44 5.88
CA ALA A 44 -5.82 -0.53 6.21
C ALA A 44 -5.31 -1.98 6.05
N ARG A 45 -6.06 -2.95 6.58
CA ARG A 45 -5.71 -4.37 6.45
C ARG A 45 -5.68 -4.83 4.99
N ALA A 46 -6.68 -4.47 4.19
CA ALA A 46 -6.73 -4.84 2.78
C ALA A 46 -5.56 -4.23 1.98
N LEU A 47 -5.17 -2.99 2.30
CA LEU A 47 -4.01 -2.32 1.69
C LEU A 47 -2.69 -3.02 2.06
N ALA A 48 -2.52 -3.40 3.33
CA ALA A 48 -1.32 -4.11 3.77
C ALA A 48 -1.22 -5.51 3.14
N GLU A 49 -2.33 -6.26 3.08
CA GLU A 49 -2.38 -7.58 2.45
C GLU A 49 -2.10 -7.47 0.93
N ALA A 50 -2.65 -6.46 0.25
CA ALA A 50 -2.33 -6.20 -1.16
C ALA A 50 -0.84 -5.85 -1.36
N TYR A 51 -0.27 -5.04 -0.46
CA TYR A 51 1.15 -4.69 -0.52
C TYR A 51 2.06 -5.90 -0.31
N GLU A 52 1.70 -6.83 0.56
CA GLU A 52 2.45 -8.08 0.76
C GLU A 52 2.55 -8.91 -0.52
N VAL A 53 1.44 -9.03 -1.26
CA VAL A 53 1.41 -9.72 -2.54
C VAL A 53 2.33 -9.03 -3.55
N ILE A 54 2.27 -7.70 -3.63
CA ILE A 54 3.12 -6.91 -4.52
C ILE A 54 4.61 -7.05 -4.13
N TYR A 55 4.92 -6.93 -2.85
CA TYR A 55 6.27 -7.04 -2.31
C TYR A 55 6.87 -8.41 -2.61
N ALA A 56 6.11 -9.48 -2.37
CA ALA A 56 6.53 -10.84 -2.69
C ALA A 56 6.81 -11.01 -4.19
N ALA A 57 5.91 -10.53 -5.06
CA ALA A 57 6.10 -10.61 -6.50
C ALA A 57 7.32 -9.80 -6.97
N VAL A 58 7.57 -8.62 -6.42
CA VAL A 58 8.74 -7.80 -6.78
C VAL A 58 10.05 -8.43 -6.29
N MET A 59 10.04 -9.03 -5.09
CA MET A 59 11.21 -9.67 -4.49
C MET A 59 11.50 -11.08 -5.03
N ASP A 60 10.56 -11.68 -5.75
CA ASP A 60 10.73 -12.99 -6.36
C ASP A 60 11.83 -12.95 -7.43
N PRO A 61 12.92 -13.73 -7.29
CA PRO A 61 14.00 -13.77 -8.26
C PRO A 61 13.55 -14.24 -9.65
N GLU A 62 12.47 -15.03 -9.76
CA GLU A 62 11.94 -15.52 -11.03
C GLU A 62 11.41 -14.37 -11.91
N ASN A 63 10.96 -13.26 -11.29
CA ASN A 63 10.47 -12.10 -12.01
C ASN A 63 11.60 -11.21 -12.59
N CYS A 64 12.87 -11.59 -12.38
CA CYS A 64 14.04 -11.04 -13.06
C CYS A 64 14.17 -9.50 -12.98
N TYR A 65 13.65 -8.88 -11.92
CA TYR A 65 13.86 -7.46 -11.67
C TYR A 65 15.32 -7.20 -11.33
N SER A 66 15.96 -6.29 -12.07
CA SER A 66 17.39 -6.00 -11.91
C SER A 66 17.74 -5.29 -10.59
N ASP A 67 16.78 -4.62 -9.96
CA ASP A 67 16.92 -4.06 -8.61
C ASP A 67 15.55 -3.99 -7.90
N PRO A 68 15.10 -5.09 -7.27
CA PRO A 68 13.83 -5.17 -6.56
C PRO A 68 13.69 -4.15 -5.43
N LYS A 69 14.79 -3.82 -4.76
CA LYS A 69 14.78 -2.96 -3.56
C LYS A 69 14.54 -1.50 -3.88
N SER A 70 14.94 -1.01 -5.05
CA SER A 70 14.57 0.34 -5.48
C SER A 70 13.09 0.49 -5.85
N LEU A 71 12.40 -0.62 -6.10
CA LEU A 71 10.96 -0.64 -6.45
C LEU A 71 10.07 -0.60 -5.21
N VAL A 72 10.37 -1.41 -4.21
CA VAL A 72 9.62 -1.47 -2.96
C VAL A 72 10.48 -0.93 -1.82
N ARG A 73 10.39 0.38 -1.62
CA ARG A 73 11.18 1.11 -0.62
C ARG A 73 10.84 0.74 0.82
N HIS A 74 9.61 0.29 1.05
CA HIS A 74 9.11 -0.05 2.38
C HIS A 74 8.94 -1.57 2.52
N SER A 75 9.28 -2.14 3.68
CA SER A 75 8.87 -3.51 3.98
C SER A 75 7.36 -3.57 4.27
N PRO A 76 6.73 -4.75 4.17
CA PRO A 76 5.35 -4.91 4.61
C PRO A 76 5.09 -4.45 6.06
N ASP A 77 6.03 -4.71 6.97
CA ASP A 77 5.94 -4.23 8.37
C ASP A 77 5.95 -2.70 8.48
N GLN A 78 6.75 -2.03 7.63
CA GLN A 78 6.76 -0.57 7.59
C GLN A 78 5.43 -0.01 7.06
N ILE A 79 4.82 -0.67 6.08
CA ILE A 79 3.49 -0.28 5.57
C ILE A 79 2.40 -0.51 6.62
N ARG A 80 2.44 -1.62 7.35
CA ARG A 80 1.54 -1.88 8.49
C ARG A 80 1.67 -0.78 9.56
N THR A 81 2.90 -0.36 9.84
CA THR A 81 3.18 0.75 10.77
C THR A 81 2.61 2.08 10.27
N ILE A 82 2.77 2.42 8.98
CA ILE A 82 2.20 3.64 8.38
C ILE A 82 0.67 3.63 8.42
N LEU A 83 0.06 2.44 8.25
CA LEU A 83 -1.38 2.23 8.29
C LEU A 83 -1.94 2.06 9.72
N GLU A 84 -1.08 2.14 10.74
CA GLU A 84 -1.43 2.00 12.16
C GLU A 84 -2.14 0.66 12.52
N ILE A 85 -1.73 -0.45 11.90
CA ILE A 85 -2.31 -1.80 12.11
C ILE A 85 -1.33 -2.88 12.56
#